data_AF-A0A9J7X0B1-F1
#
_entry.id   AF-A0A9J7X0B1-F1
#
_cell.length_a   1.000
_cell.length_b   1.000
_cell.length_c   1.000
_cell.angle_alpha   90.00
_cell.angle_beta   90.00
_cell.angle_gamma   90.00
#
_symmetry.space_group_name_H-M   'P 1'
#
loop_
_entity.id
_entity.type
_entity.pdbx_description
1 polymer ?
#
loop_
_entity_poly.entity_id
_entity_poly.type
_entity_poly.pdbx_seq_one_letter_code
_entity_poly.pdbx_strand_id
1 'polypeptide(L)'
;LKKNLKPGDVIEIFRDGYQHWVIYVGDGYVIHLVTASGHGDSGSSMKKEKLQDVAGNDKYRINNHLDDTYVPRPIEDILQEAERFVGKEFSYNVIRKSTIQAGTV
;
A
#
# COMPACT_ATOMS: atom_id res chain seq x y z
N LEU A 1 -21.33 7.28 -4.18
CA LEU A 1 -20.47 7.22 -5.39
C LEU A 1 -19.54 6.03 -5.25
N LYS A 2 -19.68 5.00 -6.10
CA LYS A 2 -18.60 4.02 -6.25
C LYS A 2 -17.39 4.80 -6.76
N LYS A 3 -16.31 4.87 -6.00
CA LYS A 3 -15.06 5.42 -6.51
C LYS A 3 -14.58 4.48 -7.63
N ASN A 4 -14.33 5.02 -8.81
CA ASN A 4 -13.79 4.25 -9.93
C ASN A 4 -12.30 3.99 -9.67
N LEU A 5 -12.02 3.01 -8.80
CA LEU A 5 -10.67 2.56 -8.51
C LEU A 5 -10.10 1.82 -9.71
N LYS A 6 -8.88 2.18 -10.09
CA LYS A 6 -8.09 1.52 -11.12
C LYS A 6 -6.92 0.79 -10.48
N PRO A 7 -6.57 -0.42 -10.92
CA PRO A 7 -5.34 -1.07 -10.47
C PRO A 7 -4.14 -0.13 -10.61
N GLY A 8 -3.32 -0.03 -9.57
CA GLY A 8 -2.23 0.93 -9.45
C GLY A 8 -2.57 2.19 -8.64
N ASP A 9 -3.84 2.49 -8.40
CA ASP A 9 -4.23 3.65 -7.57
C ASP A 9 -3.66 3.52 -6.17
N VAL A 10 -2.98 4.58 -5.72
CA VAL A 10 -2.55 4.76 -4.35
C VAL A 10 -3.70 5.33 -3.55
N ILE A 11 -4.06 4.65 -2.46
CA ILE A 11 -5.15 5.03 -1.58
C ILE A 11 -4.58 5.42 -0.23
N GLU A 12 -4.94 6.63 0.21
CA GLU A 12 -4.64 7.17 1.53
C GLU A 12 -5.86 6.98 2.43
N ILE A 13 -5.71 6.18 3.49
CA ILE A 13 -6.72 5.91 4.52
C ILE A 13 -6.41 6.77 5.74
N PHE A 14 -7.37 7.58 6.17
CA PHE A 14 -7.22 8.50 7.29
C PHE A 14 -7.52 7.78 8.61
N ARG A 15 -6.48 7.44 9.37
CA ARG A 15 -6.61 6.90 10.73
C ARG A 15 -6.52 8.02 11.76
N ASP A 16 -6.95 7.72 12.98
CA ASP A 16 -6.72 8.61 14.12
C ASP A 16 -5.22 8.70 14.42
N GLY A 17 -4.62 9.85 14.08
CA GLY A 17 -3.22 10.17 14.37
C GLY A 17 -2.20 9.79 13.30
N TYR A 18 -2.58 9.12 12.21
CA TYR A 18 -1.70 8.86 11.07
C TYR A 18 -2.45 8.50 9.79
N GLN A 19 -1.73 8.46 8.66
CA GLN A 19 -2.26 8.07 7.37
C GLN A 19 -1.69 6.72 6.96
N HIS A 20 -2.58 5.79 6.64
CA HIS A 20 -2.21 4.47 6.17
C HIS A 20 -2.31 4.41 4.65
N TRP A 21 -1.28 3.90 3.99
CA TRP A 21 -1.17 3.89 2.54
C TRP A 21 -1.28 2.48 1.99
N VAL A 22 -2.09 2.33 0.94
CA VAL A 22 -2.32 1.05 0.28
C VAL A 22 -2.33 1.23 -1.24
N ILE A 23 -2.01 0.18 -1.98
CA ILE A 23 -2.09 0.17 -3.45
C ILE A 23 -3.25 -0.72 -3.87
N TYR A 24 -4.17 -0.21 -4.68
CA TYR A 24 -5.27 -1.00 -5.23
C TYR A 24 -4.78 -1.92 -6.34
N VAL A 25 -5.12 -3.20 -6.27
CA VAL A 25 -4.63 -4.22 -7.22
C VAL A 25 -5.74 -4.84 -8.08
N GLY A 26 -6.98 -4.34 -7.95
CA GLY A 26 -8.15 -4.86 -8.66
C GLY A 26 -9.09 -5.64 -7.75
N ASP A 27 -10.32 -5.86 -8.23
CA ASP A 27 -11.34 -6.71 -7.59
C ASP A 27 -11.64 -6.42 -6.11
N GLY A 28 -11.48 -5.16 -5.69
CA GLY A 28 -11.69 -4.77 -4.29
C GLY A 28 -10.51 -5.05 -3.36
N TYR A 29 -9.37 -5.53 -3.88
CA TYR A 29 -8.18 -5.85 -3.11
C TYR A 29 -7.14 -4.75 -3.13
N VAL A 30 -6.39 -4.67 -2.04
CA VAL A 30 -5.24 -3.78 -1.88
C VAL A 30 -4.04 -4.54 -1.33
N ILE A 31 -2.85 -4.06 -1.64
CA ILE A 31 -1.61 -4.48 -0.99
C ILE A 31 -1.13 -3.36 -0.08
N HIS A 32 -0.70 -3.70 1.13
CA HIS A 32 -0.14 -2.76 2.08
C HIS A 32 0.83 -3.41 3.06
N LEU A 33 1.66 -2.57 3.65
CA LEU A 33 2.56 -2.98 4.71
C LEU A 33 1.82 -3.04 6.05
N VAL A 34 2.05 -4.09 6.83
CA VAL A 34 1.52 -4.26 8.17
C VAL A 34 2.69 -4.48 9.12
N THR A 35 2.73 -3.72 10.21
CA THR A 35 3.66 -3.98 11.32
C THR A 35 3.16 -5.19 12.09
N ALA A 36 4.02 -6.20 12.29
CA ALA A 36 3.68 -7.33 13.15
C ALA A 36 3.52 -6.83 14.59
N SER A 37 2.32 -6.94 15.14
CA SER A 37 2.05 -6.65 16.55
C SER A 37 2.20 -7.93 17.36
N GLY A 38 3.41 -8.22 17.83
CA GLY A 38 3.69 -9.40 18.65
C GLY A 38 4.99 -9.25 19.44
N HIS A 39 4.94 -9.61 20.72
CA HIS A 39 6.04 -9.50 21.68
C HIS A 39 7.32 -10.20 21.20
N GLY A 40 8.30 -9.43 20.73
CA GLY A 40 9.68 -9.89 20.52
C GLY A 40 10.16 -9.85 19.07
N ASP A 41 9.28 -9.92 18.08
CA ASP A 41 9.64 -9.85 16.66
C ASP A 41 9.17 -8.54 16.03
N SER A 42 10.13 -7.62 15.83
CA SER A 42 9.93 -6.34 15.15
C SER A 42 9.94 -6.52 13.63
N GLY A 43 9.04 -7.36 13.14
CA GLY A 43 8.83 -7.63 11.72
C GLY A 43 7.70 -6.78 11.15
N SER A 44 7.70 -6.61 9.84
CA SER A 44 6.56 -6.12 9.10
C SER A 44 6.38 -6.98 7.86
N SER A 45 5.15 -7.10 7.37
CA SER A 45 4.85 -7.93 6.21
C SER A 45 3.93 -7.22 5.25
N MET A 46 4.10 -7.52 3.96
CA MET A 46 3.17 -7.06 2.95
C MET A 46 1.97 -8.00 2.90
N LYS A 47 0.77 -7.46 3.06
CA LYS A 47 -0.49 -8.21 3.01
C LYS A 47 -1.33 -7.77 1.84
N LYS A 48 -2.09 -8.73 1.29
CA LYS A 48 -3.13 -8.50 0.30
C LYS A 48 -4.49 -8.75 0.95
N GLU A 49 -5.28 -7.71 1.12
CA GLU A 49 -6.54 -7.76 1.86
C GLU A 49 -7.62 -6.95 1.12
N LYS A 50 -8.90 -7.14 1.47
CA LYS A 50 -9.96 -6.34 0.85
C LYS A 50 -9.88 -4.92 1.36
N LEU A 51 -10.01 -3.93 0.46
CA LEU A 51 -10.01 -2.52 0.83
C LEU A 51 -11.05 -2.21 1.91
N GLN A 52 -12.22 -2.84 1.85
CA GLN A 52 -13.27 -2.69 2.87
C GLN A 52 -12.82 -3.14 4.27
N ASP A 53 -12.04 -4.21 4.36
CA ASP A 53 -11.60 -4.78 5.63
C ASP A 53 -10.44 -3.93 6.19
N VAL A 54 -9.56 -3.45 5.30
CA VAL A 54 -8.48 -2.54 5.68
C VAL A 54 -9.03 -1.18 6.09
N ALA A 55 -9.88 -0.54 5.29
CA ALA A 55 -10.42 0.78 5.59
C ALA A 55 -11.40 0.76 6.77
N GLY A 56 -12.21 -0.29 6.91
CA GLY A 56 -13.26 -0.35 7.92
C GLY A 56 -14.21 0.85 7.80
N ASN A 57 -14.34 1.62 8.88
CA ASN A 57 -15.15 2.83 8.93
C ASN A 57 -14.39 4.10 8.54
N ASP A 58 -13.09 4.00 8.27
CA ASP A 58 -12.26 5.16 8.02
C ASP A 58 -12.48 5.73 6.63
N LYS A 59 -12.37 7.06 6.56
CA LYS A 59 -12.38 7.77 5.29
C LYS A 59 -11.09 7.46 4.55
N TYR A 60 -11.16 7.44 3.22
CA TYR A 60 -9.99 7.33 2.37
C TYR A 60 -10.12 8.19 1.12
N ARG A 61 -9.02 8.42 0.40
CA ARG A 61 -8.99 9.08 -0.93
C ARG A 61 -7.96 8.43 -1.84
N ILE A 62 -8.15 8.58 -3.15
CA ILE A 62 -7.11 8.26 -4.13
C ILE A 62 -6.10 9.42 -4.10
N ASN A 63 -4.82 9.10 -4.07
CA ASN A 63 -3.73 10.07 -3.96
C ASN A 63 -2.52 9.64 -4.81
N ASN A 64 -2.64 9.78 -6.13
CA ASN A 64 -1.58 9.50 -7.10
C ASN A 64 -0.68 10.74 -7.34
N HIS A 65 -0.38 11.53 -6.30
CA HIS A 65 0.36 12.80 -6.43
C HIS A 65 1.76 12.66 -7.05
N LEU A 66 2.35 11.46 -7.05
CA LEU A 66 3.65 11.21 -7.66
C LEU A 66 3.59 11.17 -9.19
N ASP A 67 2.42 10.90 -9.78
CA ASP A 67 2.24 10.89 -11.23
C ASP A 67 2.37 12.29 -11.84
N ASP A 68 2.14 13.35 -11.04
CA ASP A 68 2.36 14.73 -11.45
C ASP A 68 3.86 15.09 -11.53
N THR A 69 4.71 14.31 -10.85
CA THR A 69 6.15 14.56 -10.72
C THR A 69 7.00 13.61 -11.55
N TYR A 70 6.54 12.36 -11.72
CA TYR A 70 7.26 11.29 -12.38
C TYR A 70 6.38 10.60 -13.41
N VAL A 71 6.99 10.14 -14.51
CA VAL A 71 6.30 9.23 -15.42
C VAL A 71 6.07 7.90 -14.68
N PRO A 72 4.82 7.47 -14.47
CA PRO A 72 4.56 6.23 -13.77
C PRO A 72 5.11 5.05 -14.56
N ARG A 73 5.71 4.08 -13.85
CA ARG A 73 6.10 2.81 -14.46
C ARG A 73 4.86 2.08 -14.98
N PRO A 74 5.01 1.14 -15.93
CA PRO A 74 3.90 0.32 -16.38
C PRO A 74 3.18 -0.29 -15.18
N ILE A 75 1.85 -0.13 -15.13
CA ILE A 75 1.03 -0.59 -14.00
C ILE A 75 1.23 -2.09 -13.78
N GLU A 76 1.37 -2.86 -14.86
CA GLU A 76 1.64 -4.30 -14.81
C GLU A 76 2.91 -4.64 -14.01
N ASP A 77 3.99 -3.88 -14.18
CA ASP A 77 5.25 -4.07 -13.46
C ASP A 77 5.09 -3.75 -11.97
N ILE A 78 4.41 -2.64 -11.65
CA ILE A 78 4.14 -2.21 -10.28
C ILE A 78 3.32 -3.28 -9.54
N LEU A 79 2.25 -3.77 -10.18
CA LEU A 79 1.38 -4.79 -9.59
C LEU A 79 2.10 -6.12 -9.44
N GLN A 80 2.86 -6.54 -10.45
CA GLN A 80 3.65 -7.77 -10.37
C GLN A 80 4.68 -7.71 -9.24
N GLU A 81 5.36 -6.57 -9.08
CA GLU A 81 6.32 -6.37 -8.00
C GLU A 81 5.64 -6.36 -6.63
N ALA A 82 4.52 -5.65 -6.47
CA ALA A 82 3.77 -5.61 -5.23
C ALA A 82 3.29 -7.01 -4.79
N GLU A 83 2.75 -7.80 -5.72
CA GLU A 83 2.32 -9.18 -5.48
C GLU A 83 3.50 -10.09 -5.06
N ARG A 84 4.69 -9.91 -5.64
CA ARG A 84 5.90 -10.67 -5.26
C ARG A 84 6.36 -10.39 -3.82
N PHE A 85 5.92 -9.31 -3.21
CA PHE A 85 6.25 -8.99 -1.83
C PHE A 85 5.22 -9.50 -0.82
N VAL A 86 4.00 -9.89 -1.25
CA VAL A 86 2.95 -10.40 -0.36
C VAL A 86 3.45 -11.64 0.39
N GLY A 87 3.25 -11.64 1.71
CA GLY A 87 3.68 -12.71 2.60
C GLY A 87 5.18 -12.68 2.98
N LYS A 88 5.99 -11.78 2.41
CA LYS A 88 7.37 -11.58 2.85
C LYS A 88 7.42 -10.72 4.11
N GLU A 89 8.32 -11.08 5.01
CA GLU A 89 8.63 -10.32 6.21
C GLU A 89 9.87 -9.47 6.01
N PHE A 90 9.84 -8.25 6.54
CA PHE A 90 10.90 -7.26 6.47
C PHE A 90 11.31 -6.89 7.90
N SER A 91 12.61 -6.85 8.16
CA SER A 91 13.14 -6.34 9.42
C SER A 91 13.08 -4.81 9.47
N TYR A 92 12.87 -4.27 10.66
CA TYR A 92 12.66 -2.84 10.95
C TYR A 92 13.65 -1.86 10.27
N ASN A 93 14.87 -2.32 9.94
CA ASN A 93 15.90 -1.50 9.29
C ASN A 93 15.67 -1.24 7.80
N VAL A 94 14.80 -2.01 7.13
CA VAL A 94 14.57 -1.85 5.68
C VAL A 94 13.50 -0.78 5.39
N ILE A 95 12.59 -0.54 6.34
CA ILE A 95 11.35 0.21 6.07
C ILE A 95 11.43 1.70 6.38
N ARG A 96 12.40 2.14 7.19
CA ARG A 96 12.66 3.58 7.35
C ARG A 96 13.09 4.27 6.04
N LYS A 97 13.45 3.50 5.00
CA LYS A 97 13.70 3.98 3.63
C LYS A 97 12.64 3.60 2.61
N SER A 98 11.63 2.81 2.97
CA SER A 98 10.61 2.29 2.05
C SER A 98 9.18 2.55 2.54
N THR A 99 8.95 3.74 3.11
CA THR A 99 7.65 4.39 2.96
C THR A 99 7.46 4.64 1.47
N ILE A 100 6.84 3.68 0.76
CA ILE A 100 6.43 3.72 -0.66
C ILE A 100 7.09 4.88 -1.40
N GLN A 101 8.41 4.78 -1.60
CA GLN A 101 9.07 5.62 -2.57
C GLN A 101 8.76 4.92 -3.88
N ALA A 102 7.56 5.17 -4.41
CA ALA A 102 7.25 4.94 -5.81
C ALA A 102 8.04 5.96 -6.64
N GLY A 103 9.36 5.84 -6.53
CA GLY A 103 10.37 6.75 -6.99
C GLY A 103 11.67 5.97 -7.11
N THR A 104 11.94 5.56 -8.34
CA THR A 104 13.28 5.33 -8.89
C THR A 104 14.04 4.11 -8.36
N VAL A 105 13.98 3.02 -9.13
CA VAL A 105 15.04 2.67 -10.11
C VAL A 105 14.40 2.12 -11.38
#